data_AF-A0A2E5YGG1-F1
#
_entry.id   AF-A0A2E5YGG1-F1
#
_cell.length_a   1.000
_cell.length_b   1.000
_cell.length_c   1.000
_cell.angle_alpha   90.00
_cell.angle_beta   90.00
_cell.angle_gamma   90.00
#
_symmetry.space_group_name_H-M   'P 1'
#
loop_
_entity.id
_entity.type
_entity.pdbx_description
1 polymer ?
#
loop_
_entity_poly.entity_id
_entity_poly.type
_entity_poly.pdbx_seq_one_letter_code
_entity_poly.pdbx_strand_id
1 'polypeptide(L)'
;MESELVFSRFGKYEMVQGDLIGWASGLCGGIGRLAAAAWAVGLILTAPGGLAAQTLSLEETESLVRALYYEGMPEERAERIGPAGCVRLLEMLTDPGESRSHGQILVAIGLCGPPGGFEAIRDWAEAPRSGEVDRATFRAWQALPFALGHLARHDRRALTGLERRLNDAELPDWTFRHHRGARLLSQSRRSAATCLALTGMPEAGDALDRARGSTSDPGFRAHLDETRAMHRRSERARRVRRGTHGSSP
;
A
#
# COMPACT_ATOMS: atom_id res chain seq x y z
N MET A 1 -27.17 24.63 3.59
CA MET A 1 -27.49 23.23 3.92
C MET A 1 -27.37 22.36 2.66
N GLU A 2 -26.25 22.51 1.92
CA GLU A 2 -25.96 21.81 0.64
C GLU A 2 -24.48 21.35 0.58
N SER A 3 -23.76 21.41 1.69
CA SER A 3 -22.34 21.08 1.80
C SER A 3 -22.06 19.60 2.16
N GLU A 4 -23.10 18.75 2.25
CA GLU A 4 -22.96 17.31 2.53
C GLU A 4 -22.85 16.42 1.28
N LEU A 5 -23.18 16.91 0.08
CA LEU A 5 -23.25 16.06 -1.12
C LEU A 5 -21.94 15.91 -1.92
N VAL A 6 -20.89 16.68 -1.60
CA VAL A 6 -19.57 16.57 -2.27
C VAL A 6 -18.61 15.62 -1.53
N PHE A 7 -18.92 15.25 -0.28
CA PHE A 7 -18.16 14.25 0.48
C PHE A 7 -18.41 12.80 0.01
N SER A 8 -19.43 12.58 -0.82
CA SER A 8 -19.78 11.26 -1.39
C SER A 8 -18.83 10.78 -2.51
N ARG A 9 -18.03 11.67 -3.11
CA ARG A 9 -17.10 11.29 -4.22
C ARG A 9 -15.73 10.78 -3.77
N PHE A 10 -15.43 10.83 -2.47
CA PHE A 10 -14.29 10.13 -1.83
C PHE A 10 -14.70 9.33 -0.59
N GLY A 11 -15.97 9.45 -0.14
CA GLY A 11 -16.58 8.65 0.93
C GLY A 11 -17.16 7.29 0.49
N LYS A 12 -17.20 7.00 -0.82
CA LYS A 12 -17.41 5.64 -1.36
C LYS A 12 -16.08 4.89 -1.60
N TYR A 13 -15.18 5.03 -0.64
CA TYR A 13 -14.39 3.89 -0.19
C TYR A 13 -15.03 3.44 1.15
N GLU A 14 -16.34 3.20 1.21
CA GLU A 14 -16.80 1.80 1.14
C GLU A 14 -15.94 1.04 0.12
N MET A 15 -14.76 0.65 0.60
CA MET A 15 -14.07 -0.54 0.14
C MET A 15 -15.17 -1.57 -0.05
N VAL A 16 -15.38 -2.02 -1.29
CA VAL A 16 -16.26 -3.12 -1.62
C VAL A 16 -15.82 -4.29 -0.74
N GLN A 17 -16.45 -4.38 0.43
CA GLN A 17 -16.31 -5.44 1.41
C GLN A 17 -17.16 -6.65 0.97
N GLY A 18 -17.81 -6.55 -0.20
CA GLY A 18 -18.74 -7.51 -0.76
C GLY A 18 -18.14 -8.58 -1.69
N ASP A 19 -16.97 -8.39 -2.31
CA ASP A 19 -16.52 -9.29 -3.40
C ASP A 19 -15.11 -9.89 -3.22
N LEU A 20 -14.66 -10.07 -1.98
CA LEU A 20 -13.46 -10.89 -1.67
C LEU A 20 -13.81 -12.33 -1.23
N ILE A 21 -15.08 -12.74 -1.31
CA ILE A 21 -15.58 -14.08 -0.91
C ILE A 21 -15.81 -15.01 -2.14
N GLY A 22 -15.68 -14.52 -3.38
CA GLY A 22 -16.03 -15.27 -4.59
C GLY A 22 -14.98 -16.24 -5.16
N TRP A 23 -13.78 -16.38 -4.58
CA TRP A 23 -12.65 -17.07 -5.23
C TRP A 23 -12.34 -18.50 -4.74
N ALA A 24 -13.23 -19.16 -4.00
CA ALA A 24 -12.93 -20.48 -3.38
C ALA A 24 -13.98 -21.58 -3.58
N SER A 25 -14.79 -21.54 -4.64
CA SER A 25 -15.81 -22.57 -4.91
C SER A 25 -15.90 -22.98 -6.38
N GLY A 26 -14.78 -23.40 -6.95
CA GLY A 26 -14.78 -24.05 -8.25
C GLY A 26 -13.57 -24.96 -8.38
N LEU A 27 -13.67 -26.19 -7.87
CA LEU A 27 -12.90 -27.37 -8.30
C LEU A 27 -13.35 -28.60 -7.47
N CYS A 28 -14.51 -29.16 -7.82
CA CYS A 28 -14.84 -30.55 -7.51
C CYS A 28 -15.79 -31.08 -8.59
N GLY A 29 -15.30 -31.98 -9.44
CA GLY A 29 -16.14 -32.79 -10.33
C GLY A 29 -15.51 -33.02 -11.69
N GLY A 30 -14.76 -34.11 -11.85
CA GLY A 30 -14.25 -34.51 -13.15
C GLY A 30 -13.22 -35.63 -13.12
N ILE A 31 -13.55 -36.76 -12.49
CA ILE A 31 -12.78 -38.00 -12.63
C ILE A 31 -13.09 -38.58 -14.01
N GLY A 32 -12.14 -38.50 -14.93
CA GLY A 32 -12.14 -39.20 -16.21
C GLY A 32 -10.81 -39.91 -16.41
N ARG A 33 -10.81 -41.24 -16.27
CA ARG A 33 -9.65 -42.13 -16.41
C ARG A 33 -9.32 -42.40 -17.90
N LEU A 34 -8.07 -42.82 -18.10
CA LEU A 34 -7.51 -43.63 -19.21
C LEU A 34 -6.98 -42.88 -20.44
N ALA A 35 -5.65 -42.85 -20.58
CA ALA A 35 -4.94 -43.64 -21.60
C ALA A 35 -3.43 -43.49 -21.43
N ALA A 36 -2.75 -44.62 -21.29
CA ALA A 36 -1.29 -44.72 -21.34
C ALA A 36 -0.83 -44.66 -22.80
N ALA A 37 0.12 -43.78 -23.11
CA ALA A 37 0.92 -43.87 -24.32
C ALA A 37 2.29 -43.26 -24.05
N ALA A 38 3.30 -44.13 -24.13
CA ALA A 38 4.72 -43.83 -24.00
C ALA A 38 5.16 -42.78 -25.03
N TRP A 39 5.93 -41.78 -24.58
CA TRP A 39 6.77 -40.98 -25.46
C TRP A 39 8.18 -40.85 -24.90
N ALA A 40 9.10 -40.99 -25.84
CA ALA A 40 10.50 -41.24 -25.65
C ALA A 40 11.24 -40.09 -24.98
N VAL A 41 12.30 -40.52 -24.29
CA VAL A 41 13.40 -39.75 -23.72
C VAL A 41 14.00 -38.83 -24.80
N GLY A 42 13.62 -37.56 -24.75
CA GLY A 42 14.38 -36.45 -25.30
C GLY A 42 14.86 -35.61 -24.13
N LEU A 43 16.05 -35.92 -23.60
CA LEU A 43 16.70 -35.17 -22.53
C LEU A 43 17.15 -33.80 -23.08
N ILE A 44 16.19 -32.92 -23.32
CA ILE A 44 16.47 -31.50 -23.55
C ILE A 44 16.96 -30.98 -22.21
N LEU A 45 18.27 -30.68 -22.16
CA LEU A 45 18.89 -29.78 -21.19
C LEU A 45 18.16 -28.43 -21.29
N THR A 46 16.98 -28.35 -20.68
CA THR A 46 16.30 -27.11 -20.38
C THR A 46 17.15 -26.46 -19.32
N ALA A 47 18.12 -25.66 -19.76
CA ALA A 47 18.71 -24.66 -18.90
C ALA A 47 17.51 -23.98 -18.21
N PRO A 48 17.48 -23.90 -16.86
CA PRO A 48 16.46 -23.14 -16.17
C PRO A 48 16.66 -21.69 -16.57
N GLY A 49 16.09 -21.32 -17.72
CA GLY A 49 15.81 -19.97 -18.11
C GLY A 49 14.79 -19.51 -17.09
N GLY A 50 15.29 -19.03 -15.95
CA GLY A 50 14.48 -18.32 -14.99
C GLY A 50 13.69 -17.33 -15.80
N LEU A 51 12.36 -17.47 -15.77
CA LEU A 51 11.45 -16.48 -16.32
C LEU A 51 11.71 -15.21 -15.53
N ALA A 52 12.72 -14.46 -15.94
CA ALA A 52 12.99 -13.14 -15.42
C ALA A 52 11.71 -12.36 -15.68
N ALA A 53 10.96 -12.10 -14.61
CA ALA A 53 9.72 -11.36 -14.70
C ALA A 53 10.01 -10.09 -15.50
N GLN A 54 9.28 -9.88 -16.59
CA GLN A 54 9.56 -8.81 -17.52
C GLN A 54 9.49 -7.48 -16.78
N THR A 55 10.65 -6.85 -16.62
CA THR A 55 10.76 -5.55 -15.95
C THR A 55 10.15 -4.47 -16.84
N LEU A 56 9.50 -3.49 -16.22
CA LEU A 56 9.01 -2.33 -16.96
C LEU A 56 10.18 -1.49 -17.44
N SER A 57 10.08 -1.01 -18.68
CA SER A 57 10.92 0.07 -19.18
C SER A 57 10.70 1.38 -18.41
N LEU A 58 11.59 2.35 -18.62
CA LEU A 58 11.44 3.68 -18.02
C LEU A 58 10.14 4.36 -18.44
N GLU A 59 9.82 4.33 -19.74
CA GLU A 59 8.59 4.93 -20.28
C GLU A 59 7.33 4.26 -19.71
N GLU A 60 7.32 2.94 -19.57
CA GLU A 60 6.21 2.22 -18.95
C GLU A 60 6.07 2.56 -17.46
N THR A 61 7.19 2.73 -16.75
CA THR A 61 7.19 3.15 -15.34
C THR A 61 6.61 4.55 -15.18
N GLU A 62 7.02 5.51 -16.00
CA GLU A 62 6.47 6.86 -15.99
C GLU A 62 4.98 6.88 -16.37
N SER A 63 4.61 6.11 -17.39
CA SER A 63 3.22 5.99 -17.83
C SER A 63 2.34 5.38 -16.74
N LEU A 64 2.88 4.41 -15.98
CA LEU A 64 2.19 3.81 -14.84
C LEU A 64 1.85 4.87 -13.79
N VAL A 65 2.79 5.71 -13.37
CA VAL A 65 2.56 6.68 -12.28
C VAL A 65 1.88 7.99 -12.71
N ARG A 66 1.73 8.21 -14.01
CA ARG A 66 0.98 9.34 -14.58
C ARG A 66 -0.46 9.00 -14.96
N ALA A 67 -0.80 7.71 -15.04
CA ALA A 67 -2.15 7.26 -15.34
C ALA A 67 -3.14 7.60 -14.20
N LEU A 68 -4.44 7.51 -14.47
CA LEU A 68 -5.47 7.65 -13.43
C LEU A 68 -6.07 6.28 -13.12
N TYR A 69 -5.98 5.87 -11.85
CA TYR A 69 -6.57 4.62 -11.37
C TYR A 69 -7.70 4.89 -10.39
N TYR A 70 -8.87 4.33 -10.67
CA TYR A 70 -10.04 4.44 -9.79
C TYR A 70 -10.00 3.39 -8.66
N GLU A 71 -9.47 2.20 -8.97
CA GLU A 71 -9.40 1.05 -8.05
C GLU A 71 -8.06 0.96 -7.30
N GLY A 72 -7.17 1.92 -7.53
CA GLY A 72 -5.79 1.89 -7.04
C GLY A 72 -4.79 1.42 -8.10
N MET A 73 -3.51 1.65 -7.82
CA MET A 73 -2.43 1.26 -8.72
C MET A 73 -2.38 -0.26 -8.87
N PRO A 74 -2.22 -0.81 -10.09
CA PRO A 74 -2.09 -2.26 -10.29
C PRO A 74 -0.79 -2.77 -9.66
N GLU A 75 -0.87 -3.37 -8.47
CA GLU A 75 0.29 -3.79 -7.65
C GLU A 75 1.25 -4.69 -8.44
N GLU A 76 0.74 -5.68 -9.18
CA GLU A 76 1.55 -6.62 -9.97
C GLU A 76 2.42 -5.92 -11.03
N ARG A 77 1.94 -4.80 -11.61
CA ARG A 77 2.74 -4.00 -12.54
C ARG A 77 3.76 -3.15 -11.82
N ALA A 78 3.42 -2.58 -10.66
CA ALA A 78 4.35 -1.79 -9.87
C ALA A 78 5.49 -2.66 -9.30
N GLU A 79 5.21 -3.90 -8.91
CA GLU A 79 6.23 -4.87 -8.46
C GLU A 79 7.22 -5.27 -9.59
N ARG A 80 6.84 -5.06 -10.86
CA ARG A 80 7.71 -5.28 -12.03
C ARG A 80 8.58 -4.06 -12.37
N ILE A 81 8.52 -2.97 -11.62
CA ILE A 81 9.40 -1.81 -11.86
C ILE A 81 10.84 -2.22 -11.59
N GLY A 82 11.68 -2.19 -12.63
CA GLY A 82 13.09 -2.56 -12.53
C GLY A 82 13.93 -1.49 -11.82
N PRO A 83 15.22 -1.78 -11.53
CA PRO A 83 16.12 -0.84 -10.82
C PRO A 83 16.22 0.55 -11.47
N ALA A 84 16.22 0.63 -12.80
CA ALA A 84 16.25 1.92 -13.50
C ALA A 84 14.95 2.73 -13.28
N GLY A 85 13.79 2.06 -13.34
CA GLY A 85 12.50 2.69 -13.05
C GLY A 85 12.41 3.15 -11.59
N CYS A 86 12.94 2.34 -10.67
CA CYS A 86 13.08 2.70 -9.25
C CYS A 86 13.85 4.01 -9.04
N VAL A 87 15.04 4.16 -9.64
CA VAL A 87 15.81 5.41 -9.59
C VAL A 87 15.00 6.57 -10.16
N ARG A 88 14.33 6.34 -11.29
CA ARG A 88 13.51 7.35 -11.96
C ARG A 88 12.35 7.83 -11.07
N LEU A 89 11.70 6.96 -10.31
CA LEU A 89 10.65 7.35 -9.37
C LEU A 89 11.15 8.28 -8.26
N LEU A 90 12.36 8.06 -7.76
CA LEU A 90 12.96 8.92 -6.74
C LEU A 90 13.21 10.33 -7.29
N GLU A 91 13.70 10.43 -8.54
CA GLU A 91 13.86 11.70 -9.24
C GLU A 91 12.52 12.42 -9.40
N MET A 92 11.51 11.72 -9.94
CA MET A 92 10.16 12.27 -10.17
C MET A 92 9.47 12.74 -8.87
N LEU A 93 9.75 12.10 -7.73
CA LEU A 93 9.18 12.53 -6.44
C LEU A 93 9.68 13.93 -6.03
N THR A 94 10.91 14.28 -6.43
CA THR A 94 11.51 15.59 -6.15
C THR A 94 11.19 16.65 -7.20
N ASP A 95 10.65 16.25 -8.36
CA ASP A 95 10.26 17.16 -9.43
C ASP A 95 8.89 17.83 -9.14
N PRO A 96 8.83 19.18 -9.00
CA PRO A 96 7.57 19.89 -8.83
C PRO A 96 6.61 19.75 -10.03
N GLY A 97 7.14 19.53 -11.24
CA GLY A 97 6.36 19.27 -12.44
C GLY A 97 5.50 18.00 -12.36
N GLU A 98 5.90 17.05 -11.52
CA GLU A 98 5.21 15.78 -11.28
C GLU A 98 4.23 15.85 -10.08
N SER A 99 3.97 17.03 -9.53
CA SER A 99 3.11 17.21 -8.34
C SER A 99 1.74 16.52 -8.43
N ARG A 100 1.13 16.48 -9.61
CA ARG A 100 -0.15 15.79 -9.86
C ARG A 100 -0.06 14.27 -9.69
N SER A 101 1.13 13.71 -9.87
CA SER A 101 1.44 12.28 -9.81
C SER A 101 2.15 11.86 -8.53
N HIS A 102 2.58 12.80 -7.66
CA HIS A 102 3.30 12.47 -6.42
C HIS A 102 2.61 11.40 -5.58
N GLY A 103 1.28 11.41 -5.48
CA GLY A 103 0.56 10.36 -4.74
C GLY A 103 0.76 8.95 -5.30
N GLN A 104 0.81 8.81 -6.63
CA GLN A 104 1.08 7.53 -7.28
C GLN A 104 2.56 7.16 -7.24
N ILE A 105 3.45 8.14 -7.42
CA ILE A 105 4.90 7.96 -7.29
C ILE A 105 5.24 7.42 -5.90
N LEU A 106 4.68 8.00 -4.83
CA LEU A 106 4.86 7.51 -3.45
C LEU A 106 4.43 6.04 -3.30
N VAL A 107 3.25 5.68 -3.81
CA VAL A 107 2.75 4.30 -3.74
C VAL A 107 3.62 3.33 -4.55
N ALA A 108 4.05 3.73 -5.76
CA ALA A 108 4.96 2.94 -6.58
C ALA A 108 6.28 2.67 -5.87
N ILE A 109 6.90 3.71 -5.27
CA ILE A 109 8.11 3.57 -4.44
C ILE A 109 7.85 2.58 -3.30
N GLY A 110 6.69 2.66 -2.64
CA GLY A 110 6.33 1.71 -1.59
C GLY A 110 6.22 0.25 -2.08
N LEU A 111 5.68 0.05 -3.28
CA LEU A 111 5.49 -1.27 -3.88
C LEU A 111 6.81 -1.89 -4.36
N CYS A 112 7.63 -1.15 -5.09
CA CYS A 112 8.89 -1.66 -5.64
C CYS A 112 10.06 -1.64 -4.64
N GLY A 113 9.98 -0.85 -3.57
CA GLY A 113 10.93 -0.86 -2.46
C GLY A 113 12.38 -0.51 -2.84
N PRO A 114 12.64 0.61 -3.54
CA PRO A 114 13.98 0.93 -4.00
C PRO A 114 14.92 1.28 -2.82
N PRO A 115 16.23 1.05 -2.94
CA PRO A 115 17.20 1.63 -2.02
C PRO A 115 17.00 3.15 -1.92
N GLY A 116 16.93 3.69 -0.70
CA GLY A 116 16.64 5.11 -0.47
C GLY A 116 15.16 5.49 -0.53
N GLY A 117 14.25 4.55 -0.79
CA GLY A 117 12.81 4.83 -0.89
C GLY A 117 12.19 5.35 0.42
N PHE A 118 12.65 4.87 1.58
CA PHE A 118 12.18 5.37 2.87
C PHE A 118 12.60 6.82 3.09
N GLU A 119 13.86 7.15 2.83
CA GLU A 119 14.41 8.50 2.92
C GLU A 119 13.65 9.45 2.01
N ALA A 120 13.43 9.08 0.75
CA ALA A 120 12.69 9.91 -0.20
C ALA A 120 11.24 10.17 0.23
N ILE A 121 10.52 9.15 0.70
CA ILE A 121 9.16 9.31 1.23
C ILE A 121 9.15 10.19 2.47
N ARG A 122 10.10 9.99 3.40
CA ARG A 122 10.23 10.78 4.62
C ARG A 122 10.50 12.24 4.28
N ASP A 123 11.47 12.51 3.44
CA ASP A 123 11.89 13.86 3.07
C ASP A 123 10.74 14.61 2.36
N TRP A 124 10.00 13.93 1.47
CA TRP A 124 8.77 14.48 0.91
C TRP A 124 7.74 14.76 2.00
N ALA A 125 7.50 13.82 2.93
CA ALA A 125 6.51 13.98 3.99
C ALA A 125 6.84 15.12 4.97
N GLU A 126 8.12 15.30 5.29
CA GLU A 126 8.64 16.27 6.26
C GLU A 126 8.95 17.64 5.63
N ALA A 127 8.88 17.76 4.29
CA ALA A 127 9.02 19.04 3.60
C ALA A 127 8.12 20.11 4.23
N PRO A 128 8.67 21.28 4.65
CA PRO A 128 7.89 22.34 5.28
C PRO A 128 6.72 22.79 4.38
N ARG A 129 5.53 22.85 4.97
CA ARG A 129 4.30 23.31 4.32
C ARG A 129 3.58 24.24 5.27
N SER A 130 3.10 25.36 4.75
CA SER A 130 2.32 26.33 5.51
C SER A 130 1.17 26.86 4.66
N GLY A 131 0.10 27.32 5.30
CA GLY A 131 -1.06 27.89 4.62
C GLY A 131 -1.90 26.84 3.88
N GLU A 132 -2.60 27.27 2.84
CA GLU A 132 -3.47 26.39 2.05
C GLU A 132 -2.64 25.61 1.01
N VAL A 133 -2.62 24.28 1.10
CA VAL A 133 -1.99 23.44 0.08
C VAL A 133 -2.92 23.17 -1.09
N ASP A 134 -2.37 22.89 -2.27
CA ASP A 134 -3.17 22.51 -3.40
C ASP A 134 -3.78 21.09 -3.28
N ARG A 135 -4.69 20.77 -4.21
CA ARG A 135 -5.36 19.46 -4.25
C ARG A 135 -4.40 18.30 -4.51
N ALA A 136 -3.34 18.51 -5.28
CA ALA A 136 -2.40 17.45 -5.65
C ALA A 136 -1.54 17.06 -4.45
N THR A 137 -0.99 18.06 -3.76
CA THR A 137 -0.25 17.94 -2.50
C THR A 137 -1.11 17.26 -1.43
N PHE A 138 -2.36 17.69 -1.25
CA PHE A 138 -3.27 17.04 -0.29
C PHE A 138 -3.51 15.56 -0.63
N ARG A 139 -3.72 15.23 -1.92
CA ARG A 139 -3.89 13.84 -2.37
C ARG A 139 -2.63 12.99 -2.14
N ALA A 140 -1.46 13.54 -2.44
CA ALA A 140 -0.19 12.85 -2.19
C ALA A 140 0.01 12.60 -0.68
N TRP A 141 -0.35 13.57 0.17
CA TRP A 141 -0.29 13.40 1.62
C TRP A 141 -1.24 12.29 2.11
N GLN A 142 -2.42 12.15 1.52
CA GLN A 142 -3.34 11.04 1.82
C GLN A 142 -2.80 9.67 1.40
N ALA A 143 -1.93 9.62 0.38
CA ALA A 143 -1.31 8.38 -0.11
C ALA A 143 -0.14 7.90 0.78
N LEU A 144 0.44 8.78 1.60
CA LEU A 144 1.62 8.47 2.41
C LEU A 144 1.50 7.21 3.29
N PRO A 145 0.41 7.00 4.05
CA PRO A 145 0.29 5.79 4.88
C PRO A 145 0.30 4.50 4.04
N PHE A 146 -0.28 4.53 2.84
CA PHE A 146 -0.28 3.38 1.93
C PHE A 146 1.12 3.10 1.39
N ALA A 147 1.82 4.15 0.93
CA ALA A 147 3.21 4.04 0.49
C ALA A 147 4.11 3.41 1.58
N LEU A 148 4.02 3.89 2.82
CA LEU A 148 4.75 3.31 3.95
C LEU A 148 4.32 1.88 4.28
N GLY A 149 3.02 1.57 4.17
CA GLY A 149 2.49 0.23 4.41
C GLY A 149 3.01 -0.81 3.41
N HIS A 150 3.10 -0.46 2.13
CA HIS A 150 3.74 -1.31 1.12
C HIS A 150 5.25 -1.40 1.36
N LEU A 151 5.90 -0.26 1.64
CA LEU A 151 7.35 -0.21 1.84
C LEU A 151 7.81 -1.04 3.04
N ALA A 152 6.97 -1.21 4.07
CA ALA A 152 7.29 -2.01 5.25
C ALA A 152 7.65 -3.49 4.94
N ARG A 153 7.31 -3.99 3.74
CA ARG A 153 7.74 -5.31 3.25
C ARG A 153 9.24 -5.35 2.92
N HIS A 154 9.79 -4.22 2.52
CA HIS A 154 11.16 -4.04 2.03
C HIS A 154 12.05 -3.32 3.05
N ASP A 155 11.50 -2.35 3.80
CA ASP A 155 12.21 -1.57 4.80
C ASP A 155 11.39 -1.43 6.09
N ARG A 156 11.90 -2.02 7.18
CA ARG A 156 11.23 -1.99 8.50
C ARG A 156 11.08 -0.58 9.08
N ARG A 157 11.90 0.39 8.68
CA ARG A 157 11.78 1.78 9.14
C ARG A 157 10.46 2.41 8.72
N ALA A 158 9.87 1.95 7.61
CA ALA A 158 8.55 2.41 7.17
C ALA A 158 7.44 2.04 8.18
N LEU A 159 7.57 0.91 8.88
CA LEU A 159 6.65 0.53 9.95
C LEU A 159 6.75 1.49 11.14
N THR A 160 7.97 1.86 11.54
CA THR A 160 8.20 2.89 12.57
C THR A 160 7.65 4.25 12.12
N GLY A 161 7.76 4.59 10.83
CA GLY A 161 7.14 5.78 10.25
C GLY A 161 5.61 5.79 10.38
N LEU A 162 4.95 4.65 10.16
CA LEU A 162 3.52 4.50 10.40
C LEU A 162 3.16 4.59 11.88
N GLU A 163 3.95 3.98 12.77
CA GLU A 163 3.73 4.07 14.22
C GLU A 163 3.87 5.51 14.71
N ARG A 164 4.86 6.27 14.22
CA ARG A 164 4.98 7.70 14.52
C ARG A 164 3.69 8.42 14.14
N ARG A 165 3.22 8.26 12.89
CA ARG A 165 1.97 8.88 12.40
C ARG A 165 0.71 8.46 13.17
N LEU A 166 0.68 7.24 13.68
CA LEU A 166 -0.42 6.76 14.52
C LEU A 166 -0.49 7.51 15.86
N ASN A 167 0.68 7.85 16.39
CA ASN A 167 0.88 8.49 17.70
C ASN A 167 1.13 10.00 17.63
N ASP A 168 1.19 10.59 16.42
CA ASP A 168 1.35 12.03 16.23
C ASP A 168 0.30 12.78 17.06
N ALA A 169 0.77 13.79 17.78
CA ALA A 169 -0.06 14.75 18.51
C ALA A 169 -0.03 16.14 17.87
N GLU A 170 0.94 16.38 16.97
CA GLU A 170 1.16 17.67 16.34
C GLU A 170 0.13 17.93 15.24
N LEU A 171 -0.41 19.15 15.25
CA LEU A 171 -1.34 19.60 14.22
C LEU A 171 -0.52 20.07 13.01
N PRO A 172 -0.90 19.69 11.78
CA PRO A 172 -0.27 20.26 10.59
C PRO A 172 -0.52 21.78 10.52
N ASP A 173 0.54 22.56 10.22
CA ASP A 173 0.49 24.02 10.03
C ASP A 173 -0.08 24.46 8.66
N TRP A 174 -0.67 23.51 7.94
CA TRP A 174 -1.28 23.72 6.63
C TRP A 174 -2.72 23.24 6.60
N THR A 175 -3.48 23.75 5.62
CA THR A 175 -4.90 23.46 5.44
C THR A 175 -5.20 23.03 4.00
N PHE A 176 -6.32 22.33 3.82
CA PHE A 176 -6.92 22.10 2.51
C PHE A 176 -8.44 22.23 2.62
N ARG A 177 -8.98 23.35 2.15
CA ARG A 177 -10.40 23.72 2.20
C ARG A 177 -10.92 23.65 3.64
N HIS A 178 -11.73 22.65 3.94
CA HIS A 178 -12.32 22.38 5.26
C HIS A 178 -11.50 21.38 6.09
N HIS A 179 -10.42 20.83 5.55
CA HIS A 179 -9.49 19.96 6.26
C HIS A 179 -8.41 20.78 6.95
N ARG A 180 -8.43 20.82 8.28
CA ARG A 180 -7.49 21.58 9.12
C ARG A 180 -7.38 21.00 10.52
N GLY A 181 -6.27 21.26 11.20
CA GLY A 181 -6.05 20.94 12.60
C GLY A 181 -6.44 19.50 12.97
N ALA A 182 -7.28 19.34 14.01
CA ALA A 182 -7.68 18.05 14.54
C ALA A 182 -8.31 17.09 13.51
N ARG A 183 -8.96 17.62 12.46
CA ARG A 183 -9.54 16.79 11.38
C ARG A 183 -8.43 16.14 10.54
N LEU A 184 -7.40 16.89 10.17
CA LEU A 184 -6.24 16.34 9.45
C LEU A 184 -5.50 15.33 10.32
N LEU A 185 -5.28 15.65 11.60
CA LEU A 185 -4.62 14.73 12.53
C LEU A 185 -5.40 13.42 12.68
N SER A 186 -6.70 13.49 12.92
CA SER A 186 -7.56 12.30 13.03
C SER A 186 -7.53 11.46 11.76
N GLN A 187 -7.57 12.09 10.59
CA GLN A 187 -7.45 11.41 9.31
C GLN A 187 -6.09 10.69 9.17
N SER A 188 -4.99 11.36 9.49
CA SER A 188 -3.64 10.78 9.43
C SER A 188 -3.54 9.53 10.32
N ARG A 189 -3.99 9.64 11.58
CA ARG A 189 -3.92 8.55 12.56
C ARG A 189 -4.75 7.34 12.15
N ARG A 190 -5.98 7.57 11.66
CA ARG A 190 -6.86 6.50 11.17
C ARG A 190 -6.28 5.78 9.96
N SER A 191 -5.74 6.52 8.99
CA SER A 191 -5.07 5.92 7.83
C SER A 191 -3.82 5.14 8.22
N ALA A 192 -3.01 5.66 9.16
CA ALA A 192 -1.85 4.95 9.69
C ALA A 192 -2.25 3.62 10.38
N ALA A 193 -3.29 3.62 11.23
CA ALA A 193 -3.83 2.41 11.85
C ALA A 193 -4.26 1.36 10.83
N THR A 194 -5.01 1.80 9.80
CA THR A 194 -5.43 0.93 8.69
C THR A 194 -4.23 0.32 7.97
N CYS A 195 -3.23 1.11 7.61
CA CYS A 195 -2.05 0.62 6.90
C CYS A 195 -1.18 -0.30 7.76
N LEU A 196 -1.02 -0.03 9.06
CA LEU A 196 -0.37 -0.94 10.02
C LEU A 196 -1.07 -2.31 10.02
N ALA A 197 -2.40 -2.31 10.11
CA ALA A 197 -3.18 -3.54 10.07
C ALA A 197 -3.01 -4.31 8.75
N LEU A 198 -2.94 -3.63 7.60
CA LEU A 198 -2.73 -4.27 6.30
C LEU A 198 -1.36 -4.93 6.14
N THR A 199 -0.32 -4.49 6.87
CA THR A 199 1.02 -5.13 6.78
C THR A 199 1.03 -6.60 7.24
N GLY A 200 0.13 -6.96 8.18
CA GLY A 200 0.13 -8.25 8.85
C GLY A 200 1.42 -8.59 9.62
N MET A 201 2.24 -7.59 9.97
CA MET A 201 3.49 -7.77 10.73
C MET A 201 3.21 -7.76 12.24
N PRO A 202 3.74 -8.71 13.04
CA PRO A 202 3.47 -8.77 14.48
C PRO A 202 3.65 -7.43 15.21
N GLU A 203 4.71 -6.70 14.89
CA GLU A 203 5.05 -5.41 15.47
C GLU A 203 3.98 -4.33 15.20
N ALA A 204 3.29 -4.44 14.06
CA ALA A 204 2.15 -3.58 13.75
C ALA A 204 0.97 -3.86 14.68
N GLY A 205 0.78 -5.13 15.08
CA GLY A 205 -0.20 -5.52 16.07
C GLY A 205 0.06 -4.88 17.43
N ASP A 206 1.33 -4.91 17.87
CA ASP A 206 1.74 -4.31 19.14
C ASP A 206 1.57 -2.79 19.13
N ALA A 207 1.88 -2.13 18.00
CA ALA A 207 1.67 -0.69 17.83
C ALA A 207 0.17 -0.31 17.93
N LEU A 208 -0.72 -1.09 17.32
CA LEU A 208 -2.17 -0.89 17.43
C LEU A 208 -2.67 -1.07 18.87
N ASP A 209 -2.18 -2.10 19.58
CA ASP A 209 -2.57 -2.37 20.97
C ASP A 209 -2.07 -1.25 21.91
N ARG A 210 -0.85 -0.73 21.71
CA ARG A 210 -0.33 0.46 22.43
C ARG A 210 -1.21 1.69 22.21
N ALA A 211 -1.52 2.00 20.94
CA ALA A 211 -2.36 3.16 20.61
C ALA A 211 -3.79 3.02 21.18
N ARG A 212 -4.31 1.79 21.27
CA ARG A 212 -5.62 1.51 21.88
C ARG A 212 -5.59 1.79 23.38
N GLY A 213 -4.52 1.40 24.07
CA GLY A 213 -4.32 1.64 25.49
C GLY A 213 -4.12 3.11 25.86
N SER A 214 -3.53 3.90 24.95
CA SER A 214 -3.21 5.32 25.21
C SER A 214 -4.33 6.30 24.83
N THR A 215 -5.25 5.93 23.92
CA THR A 215 -6.29 6.85 23.47
C THR A 215 -7.46 6.95 24.45
N SER A 216 -7.92 8.18 24.73
CA SER A 216 -9.18 8.47 25.43
C SER A 216 -10.35 8.71 24.47
N ASP A 217 -10.10 8.95 23.18
CA ASP A 217 -11.14 9.15 22.15
C ASP A 217 -11.88 7.84 21.85
N PRO A 218 -13.18 7.73 22.18
CA PRO A 218 -13.97 6.52 21.92
C PRO A 218 -14.12 6.18 20.44
N GLY A 219 -14.26 7.20 19.57
CA GLY A 219 -14.43 7.01 18.13
C GLY A 219 -13.14 6.54 17.46
N PHE A 220 -11.98 6.97 17.96
CA PHE A 220 -10.70 6.43 17.51
C PHE A 220 -10.43 5.04 18.10
N ARG A 221 -10.81 4.79 19.36
CA ARG A 221 -10.73 3.45 19.96
C ARG A 221 -11.52 2.41 19.17
N ALA A 222 -12.75 2.72 18.77
CA ALA A 222 -13.56 1.82 17.93
C ALA A 222 -12.85 1.48 16.60
N HIS A 223 -12.25 2.48 15.95
CA HIS A 223 -11.44 2.28 14.73
C HIS A 223 -10.22 1.37 14.97
N LEU A 224 -9.56 1.50 16.11
CA LEU A 224 -8.44 0.62 16.48
C LEU A 224 -8.90 -0.82 16.68
N ASP A 225 -10.09 -1.04 17.22
CA ASP A 225 -10.65 -2.39 17.41
C ASP A 225 -10.93 -3.07 16.07
N GLU A 226 -11.54 -2.34 15.13
CA GLU A 226 -11.80 -2.80 13.76
C GLU A 226 -10.49 -3.10 13.01
N THR A 227 -9.52 -2.19 13.06
CA THR A 227 -8.21 -2.37 12.42
C THR A 227 -7.43 -3.52 13.07
N ARG A 228 -7.57 -3.78 14.37
CA ARG A 228 -6.98 -4.97 15.01
C ARG A 228 -7.61 -6.27 14.52
N ALA A 229 -8.92 -6.30 14.27
CA ALA A 229 -9.57 -7.46 13.65
C ALA A 229 -9.08 -7.67 12.21
N MET A 230 -8.91 -6.60 11.45
CA MET A 230 -8.32 -6.62 10.12
C MET A 230 -6.88 -7.14 10.14
N HIS A 231 -6.06 -6.68 11.08
CA HIS A 231 -4.68 -7.13 11.25
C HIS A 231 -4.57 -8.65 11.42
N ARG A 232 -5.44 -9.23 12.26
CA ARG A 232 -5.48 -10.70 12.45
C ARG A 232 -5.86 -11.47 11.19
N ARG A 233 -6.60 -10.86 10.24
CA ARG A 233 -6.86 -11.46 8.93
C ARG A 233 -5.62 -11.39 8.04
N SER A 234 -4.98 -10.21 7.98
CA SER A 234 -3.74 -10.00 7.21
C SER A 234 -2.59 -10.90 7.68
N GLU A 235 -2.42 -11.06 8.99
CA GLU A 235 -1.42 -11.93 9.59
C GLU A 235 -1.62 -13.40 9.16
N ARG A 236 -2.86 -13.89 9.20
CA ARG A 236 -3.20 -15.24 8.73
C ARG A 236 -2.90 -15.42 7.24
N ALA A 237 -3.32 -14.47 6.41
CA ALA A 237 -3.05 -14.51 4.97
C ALA A 237 -1.53 -14.52 4.67
N ARG A 238 -0.74 -13.78 5.44
CA ARG A 238 0.73 -13.77 5.33
C ARG A 238 1.36 -15.10 5.74
N ARG A 239 0.89 -15.73 6.82
CA ARG A 239 1.33 -17.06 7.25
C ARG A 239 1.08 -18.12 6.18
N VAL A 240 -0.12 -18.10 5.57
CA VAL A 240 -0.46 -19.00 4.45
C VAL A 240 0.51 -18.80 3.27
N ARG A 241 0.75 -17.56 2.84
CA ARG A 241 1.71 -17.26 1.76
C ARG A 241 3.13 -17.77 2.07
N ARG A 242 3.64 -17.57 3.29
CA ARG A 242 4.96 -18.09 3.70
C ARG A 242 5.02 -19.62 3.70
N GLY A 243 3.96 -20.29 4.15
CA GLY A 243 3.90 -21.75 4.16
C GLY A 243 3.99 -22.36 2.76
N THR A 244 3.33 -21.75 1.77
CA THR A 244 3.35 -22.24 0.38
C THR A 244 4.73 -22.18 -0.29
N HIS A 245 5.61 -21.26 0.13
CA HIS A 245 6.94 -21.10 -0.47
C HIS A 245 8.03 -21.89 0.26
N GLY A 246 7.76 -22.37 1.48
CA GLY A 246 8.75 -23.07 2.32
C GLY A 246 8.76 -24.59 2.18
N SER A 247 8.00 -25.17 1.24
CA SER A 247 7.86 -26.63 1.08
C SER A 247 8.43 -27.18 -0.24
N SER A 248 9.25 -26.42 -0.96
CA SER A 248 10.05 -26.97 -2.07
C SER A 248 11.36 -27.55 -1.50
N PRO A 249 11.55 -28.88 -1.52
CA PRO A 249 12.79 -29.54 -1.13
C PRO A 249 13.92 -29.30 -2.13
#